data_AF-A0A482Y0N0-F1
#
_entry.id   AF-A0A482Y0N0-F1
#
_cell.length_a   1.000
_cell.length_b   1.000
_cell.length_c   1.000
_cell.angle_alpha   90.00
_cell.angle_beta   90.00
_cell.angle_gamma   90.00
#
_symmetry.space_group_name_H-M   'P 1'
#
loop_
_entity.id
_entity.type
_entity.pdbx_description
1 polymer ?
#
loop_
_entity_poly.entity_id
_entity_poly.type
_entity_poly.pdbx_seq_one_letter_code
_entity_poly.pdbx_strand_id
1 'polypeptide(L)'
;MNRTWDRRGTRPAVSADGRAVSPVVGVVLLLTLTVALGAVVAVGVNAWALESPGPTASFELSVDGERSVIEIEHVAGERIDVESLSVTIAVNGRALSTQPPVPFVGASGFDGTPDGPFNSRADSDWTAGERAAVSVAATNTPTLGPGDSVSVTLAVDGRRIAALETTAT
;
A
#
# COMPACT_ATOMS: atom_id res chain seq x y z
N MET A 1 13.68 -43.15 87.11
CA MET A 1 12.34 -43.37 86.51
C MET A 1 12.12 -42.34 85.39
N ASN A 2 12.43 -42.77 84.17
CA ASN A 2 11.71 -42.61 82.91
C ASN A 2 11.07 -41.25 82.60
N ARG A 3 11.57 -40.58 81.55
CA ARG A 3 10.71 -40.14 80.43
C ARG A 3 11.52 -39.87 79.17
N THR A 4 11.49 -40.85 78.28
CA THR A 4 11.88 -40.78 76.87
C THR A 4 10.93 -39.87 76.10
N TRP A 5 11.48 -38.96 75.29
CA TRP A 5 10.72 -38.32 74.21
C TRP A 5 11.53 -38.38 72.91
N ASP A 6 11.04 -39.22 72.00
CA ASP A 6 11.42 -39.36 70.60
C ASP A 6 10.99 -38.08 69.84
N ARG A 7 11.90 -37.49 69.05
CA ARG A 7 11.55 -36.52 68.00
C ARG A 7 12.19 -36.94 66.69
N ARG A 8 11.67 -38.02 66.10
CA ARG A 8 11.75 -38.24 64.66
C ARG A 8 10.85 -37.24 63.94
N GLY A 9 11.46 -36.16 63.44
CA GLY A 9 10.86 -35.30 62.44
C GLY A 9 10.75 -36.05 61.11
N THR A 10 9.54 -36.36 60.69
CA THR A 10 9.19 -36.78 59.32
C THR A 10 9.61 -35.68 58.35
N ARG A 11 10.59 -35.98 57.48
CA ARG A 11 10.87 -35.15 56.30
C ARG A 11 9.70 -35.31 55.33
N PRO A 12 9.06 -34.22 54.86
CA PRO A 12 8.11 -34.35 53.76
C PRO A 12 8.87 -34.83 52.52
N ALA A 13 8.45 -35.99 51.98
CA ALA A 13 8.83 -36.36 50.63
C ALA A 13 8.14 -35.37 49.69
N VAL A 14 8.92 -34.49 49.06
CA VAL A 14 8.44 -33.75 47.89
C VAL A 14 8.24 -34.81 46.81
N SER A 15 7.00 -35.26 46.62
CA SER A 15 6.63 -35.96 45.40
C SER A 15 6.76 -34.94 44.26
N ALA A 16 7.90 -34.99 43.57
CA ALA A 16 8.08 -34.28 42.33
C ALA A 16 7.22 -34.99 41.27
N ASP A 17 5.92 -34.73 41.25
CA ASP A 17 5.07 -34.99 40.10
C ASP A 17 5.36 -33.96 39.00
N GLY A 18 6.63 -33.91 38.58
CA GLY A 18 7.04 -33.32 37.33
C GLY A 18 6.81 -34.38 36.27
N ARG A 19 5.68 -34.31 35.55
CA ARG A 19 5.50 -35.07 34.31
C ARG A 19 6.66 -34.72 33.37
N ALA A 20 7.70 -35.55 33.37
CA ALA A 20 8.79 -35.47 32.41
C ALA A 20 8.16 -35.81 31.05
N VAL A 21 8.04 -34.80 30.21
CA VAL A 21 7.64 -35.00 28.83
C VAL A 21 8.71 -35.92 28.22
N SER A 22 8.30 -37.09 27.71
CA SER A 22 9.25 -38.01 27.06
C SER A 22 9.95 -37.24 25.93
N PRO A 23 11.29 -37.30 25.82
CA PRO A 23 12.04 -36.63 24.76
C PRO A 23 11.45 -36.88 23.36
N VAL A 24 10.94 -38.10 23.14
CA VAL A 24 10.29 -38.49 21.88
C VAL A 24 8.99 -37.72 21.64
N VAL A 25 8.16 -37.55 22.68
CA VAL A 25 6.91 -36.79 22.59
C VAL A 25 7.18 -35.32 22.32
N GLY A 26 8.21 -34.75 22.95
CA GLY A 26 8.65 -33.37 22.68
C GLY A 26 9.10 -33.18 21.23
N VAL A 27 9.88 -34.12 20.69
CA VAL A 27 10.34 -34.05 19.29
C VAL A 27 9.19 -34.16 18.31
N VAL A 28 8.26 -35.09 18.52
CA VAL A 28 7.08 -35.24 17.64
C VAL A 28 6.25 -33.96 17.64
N LEU A 29 6.02 -33.38 18.82
CA LEU A 29 5.24 -32.15 18.96
C LEU A 29 5.94 -30.93 18.34
N LEU A 30 7.27 -30.87 18.42
CA LEU A 30 8.06 -29.83 17.75
C LEU A 30 7.99 -29.97 16.23
N LEU A 31 8.10 -31.19 15.70
CA LEU A 31 8.03 -31.45 14.26
C LEU A 31 6.65 -31.10 13.69
N THR A 32 5.57 -31.50 14.36
CA THR A 32 4.21 -31.17 13.90
C THR A 32 3.98 -29.67 13.89
N LEU A 33 4.43 -28.96 14.94
CA LEU A 33 4.35 -27.52 15.00
C LEU A 33 5.17 -26.87 13.86
N THR A 34 6.40 -27.34 13.63
CA THR A 34 7.28 -26.81 12.57
C THR A 34 6.67 -27.00 11.18
N VAL A 35 6.11 -28.18 10.90
CA VAL A 35 5.42 -28.46 9.63
C VAL A 35 4.17 -27.60 9.49
N ALA A 36 3.39 -27.42 10.56
CA ALA A 36 2.21 -26.57 10.54
C ALA A 36 2.58 -25.09 10.28
N LEU A 37 3.61 -24.56 10.95
CA LEU A 37 4.14 -23.22 10.67
C LEU A 37 4.64 -23.11 9.22
N GLY A 38 5.38 -24.10 8.74
CA GLY A 38 5.87 -24.14 7.36
C GLY A 38 4.73 -24.12 6.34
N ALA A 39 3.65 -24.85 6.59
CA ALA A 39 2.46 -24.87 5.75
C ALA A 39 1.72 -23.51 5.75
N VAL A 40 1.57 -22.86 6.91
CA VAL A 40 0.97 -21.52 7.01
C VAL A 40 1.79 -20.49 6.24
N VAL A 41 3.12 -20.51 6.37
CA VAL A 41 4.02 -19.63 5.61
C VAL A 41 3.91 -19.92 4.11
N ALA A 42 3.93 -21.19 3.70
CA ALA A 42 3.82 -21.59 2.30
C ALA A 42 2.50 -21.15 1.65
N VAL A 43 1.38 -21.25 2.37
CA VAL A 43 0.08 -20.75 1.91
C VAL A 43 0.08 -19.22 1.85
N GLY A 44 0.65 -18.54 2.85
CA GLY A 44 0.74 -17.08 2.89
C GLY A 44 1.55 -16.49 1.73
N VAL A 45 2.71 -17.07 1.40
CA VAL A 45 3.53 -16.60 0.26
C VAL A 45 2.87 -16.89 -1.09
N ASN A 46 2.15 -18.00 -1.22
CA ASN A 46 1.41 -18.30 -2.46
C ASN A 46 0.22 -17.37 -2.64
N ALA A 47 -0.46 -16.98 -1.55
CA ALA A 47 -1.54 -16.00 -1.60
C ALA A 47 -1.07 -14.63 -2.13
N TRP A 48 0.18 -14.24 -1.88
CA TRP A 48 0.78 -13.01 -2.40
C TRP A 48 1.24 -13.11 -3.86
N ALA A 49 1.53 -14.33 -4.33
CA ALA A 49 2.01 -14.57 -5.69
C ALA A 49 0.90 -14.77 -6.74
N LEU A 50 -0.37 -14.85 -6.31
CA LEU A 50 -1.53 -15.03 -7.20
C LEU A 50 -2.03 -13.73 -7.83
N GLU A 51 -1.46 -12.58 -7.47
CA GLU A 51 -1.78 -11.31 -8.12
C GLU A 51 -0.93 -11.15 -9.38
N SER A 52 -1.56 -11.09 -10.55
CA SER A 52 -0.86 -10.69 -11.78
C SER A 52 -0.20 -9.33 -11.52
N PRO A 53 1.09 -9.16 -11.82
CA PRO A 53 1.70 -7.84 -11.71
C PRO A 53 0.92 -6.88 -12.60
N GLY A 54 0.62 -5.68 -12.07
CA GLY A 54 0.07 -4.59 -12.87
C GLY A 54 1.09 -4.13 -13.94
N PRO A 55 0.68 -3.26 -14.87
CA PRO A 55 1.60 -2.76 -15.90
C PRO A 55 2.80 -2.07 -15.26
N THR A 56 3.98 -2.31 -15.82
CA THR A 56 5.24 -1.71 -15.38
C THR A 56 5.59 -0.52 -16.27
N ALA A 57 5.44 0.68 -15.70
CA ALA A 57 5.74 1.95 -16.37
C ALA A 57 6.40 2.96 -15.40
N SER A 58 7.17 3.87 -15.97
CA SER A 58 7.84 4.96 -15.26
C SER A 58 7.20 6.29 -15.62
N PHE A 59 6.99 7.14 -14.63
CA PHE A 59 6.33 8.42 -14.79
C PHE A 59 7.14 9.55 -14.15
N GLU A 60 6.97 10.75 -14.66
CA GLU A 60 7.52 11.98 -14.09
C GLU A 60 6.39 12.96 -13.78
N LEU A 61 6.50 13.66 -12.66
CA LEU A 61 5.49 14.59 -12.15
C LEU A 61 6.04 16.02 -12.18
N SER A 62 5.32 16.92 -12.83
CA SER A 62 5.58 18.37 -12.81
C SER A 62 4.33 19.11 -12.35
N VAL A 63 4.51 20.13 -11.51
CA VAL A 63 3.39 20.90 -10.96
C VAL A 63 3.70 22.39 -11.02
N ASP A 64 2.82 23.14 -11.69
CA ASP A 64 2.85 24.60 -11.74
C ASP A 64 1.87 25.15 -10.70
N GLY A 65 2.40 25.74 -9.62
CA GLY A 65 1.60 26.25 -8.52
C GLY A 65 0.83 27.51 -8.88
N GLU A 66 1.41 28.38 -9.71
CA GLU A 66 0.79 29.63 -10.16
C GLU A 66 -0.45 29.38 -11.03
N ARG A 67 -0.39 28.36 -11.89
CA ARG A 67 -1.51 27.95 -12.76
C ARG A 67 -2.36 26.82 -12.18
N SER A 68 -1.97 26.27 -11.03
CA SER A 68 -2.61 25.10 -10.42
C SER A 68 -2.70 23.89 -11.37
N VAL A 69 -1.67 23.68 -12.20
CA VAL A 69 -1.62 22.58 -13.18
C VAL A 69 -0.76 21.45 -12.67
N ILE A 70 -1.28 20.23 -12.73
CA ILE A 70 -0.56 19.00 -12.45
C ILE A 70 -0.42 18.24 -13.76
N GLU A 71 0.83 18.03 -14.19
CA GLU A 71 1.18 17.30 -15.40
C GLU A 71 1.96 16.04 -15.04
N ILE A 72 1.62 14.94 -15.71
CA ILE A 72 2.30 13.66 -15.57
C ILE A 72 2.77 13.22 -16.95
N GLU A 73 4.05 12.87 -17.07
CA GLU A 73 4.63 12.30 -18.27
C GLU A 73 4.80 10.79 -18.10
N HIS A 74 4.41 10.02 -19.11
CA HIS A 74 4.77 8.62 -19.20
C HIS A 74 6.17 8.53 -19.83
N VAL A 75 7.18 8.20 -19.05
CA VAL A 75 8.59 8.24 -19.51
C VAL A 75 8.95 6.97 -20.27
N ALA A 76 8.58 5.80 -19.76
CA ALA A 76 8.94 4.50 -20.34
C ALA A 76 8.04 3.38 -19.82
N GLY A 77 8.01 2.24 -20.52
CA GLY A 77 7.33 1.02 -20.07
C GLY A 77 6.08 0.67 -20.86
N GLU A 78 5.21 -0.14 -20.24
CA GLU A 78 3.98 -0.65 -20.84
C GLU A 78 2.91 0.45 -20.99
N ARG A 79 2.13 0.38 -22.07
CA ARG A 79 0.97 1.23 -22.29
C ARG A 79 -0.03 1.13 -21.14
N ILE A 80 -0.58 2.27 -20.73
CA ILE A 80 -1.65 2.35 -19.74
C ILE A 80 -2.97 2.66 -20.44
N ASP A 81 -4.00 1.86 -20.17
CA ASP A 81 -5.37 2.18 -20.55
C ASP A 81 -5.99 3.10 -19.49
N VAL A 82 -6.18 4.38 -19.84
CA VAL A 82 -6.70 5.39 -18.92
C VAL A 82 -8.14 5.09 -18.48
N GLU A 83 -8.93 4.32 -19.23
CA GLU A 83 -10.29 3.95 -18.81
C GLU A 83 -10.30 3.08 -17.54
N SER A 84 -9.21 2.36 -17.30
CA SER A 84 -8.99 1.53 -16.10
C SER A 84 -8.18 2.23 -15.00
N LEU A 85 -7.72 3.45 -15.27
CA LEU A 85 -6.84 4.21 -14.39
C LEU A 85 -7.63 4.99 -13.34
N SER A 86 -7.09 5.02 -12.13
CA SER A 86 -7.49 5.93 -11.07
C SER A 86 -6.31 6.78 -10.65
N VAL A 87 -6.59 8.07 -10.43
CA VAL A 87 -5.61 9.08 -10.04
C VAL A 87 -6.03 9.64 -8.70
N THR A 88 -5.11 9.63 -7.73
CA THR A 88 -5.31 10.25 -6.42
C THR A 88 -4.25 11.31 -6.17
N ILE A 89 -4.69 12.54 -5.91
CA ILE A 89 -3.86 13.72 -5.69
C ILE A 89 -4.01 14.16 -4.23
N ALA A 90 -2.89 14.47 -3.59
CA ALA A 90 -2.83 15.13 -2.30
C ALA A 90 -1.88 16.33 -2.33
N VAL A 91 -2.24 17.37 -1.59
CA VAL A 91 -1.44 18.59 -1.42
C VAL A 91 -1.11 18.75 0.06
N ASN A 92 0.17 18.89 0.38
CA ASN A 92 0.71 18.94 1.73
C ASN A 92 0.17 17.79 2.62
N GLY A 93 0.18 16.57 2.06
CA GLY A 93 -0.28 15.35 2.73
C GLY A 93 -1.80 15.22 2.90
N ARG A 94 -2.60 16.15 2.38
CA ARG A 94 -4.08 16.10 2.43
C ARG A 94 -4.64 15.82 1.04
N ALA A 95 -5.40 14.74 0.92
CA ALA A 95 -6.08 14.40 -0.33
C ALA A 95 -7.02 15.54 -0.76
N LEU A 96 -7.07 15.82 -2.07
CA LEU A 96 -8.11 16.69 -2.62
C LEU A 96 -9.49 16.13 -2.29
N SER A 97 -10.42 17.03 -1.97
CA SER A 97 -11.81 16.70 -1.63
C SER A 97 -12.55 16.11 -2.84
N THR A 98 -12.21 16.57 -4.05
CA THR A 98 -12.63 15.94 -5.30
C THR A 98 -11.42 15.46 -6.07
N GLN A 99 -11.36 14.16 -6.34
CA GLN A 99 -10.33 13.52 -7.16
C GLN A 99 -10.73 13.56 -8.64
N PRO A 100 -9.76 13.59 -9.58
CA PRO A 100 -10.08 13.68 -10.99
C PRO A 100 -10.71 12.35 -11.45
N PRO A 101 -11.90 12.37 -12.05
CA PRO A 101 -12.57 11.16 -12.52
C PRO A 101 -12.04 10.77 -13.90
N VAL A 102 -10.76 10.41 -14.01
CA VAL A 102 -10.15 10.11 -15.31
C VAL A 102 -10.75 8.85 -15.97
N PRO A 103 -10.93 8.85 -17.30
CA PRO A 103 -10.85 10.01 -18.20
C PRO A 103 -12.11 10.88 -18.10
N PHE A 104 -11.97 12.19 -18.31
CA PHE A 104 -13.10 13.13 -18.24
C PHE A 104 -13.01 14.26 -19.26
N VAL A 105 -14.11 15.02 -19.41
CA VAL A 105 -14.12 16.29 -20.15
C VAL A 105 -14.18 17.47 -19.21
N GLY A 106 -15.02 17.43 -18.18
CA GLY A 106 -15.14 18.49 -17.19
C GLY A 106 -15.68 17.87 -15.90
N ALA A 107 -15.10 18.26 -14.78
CA ALA A 107 -15.42 17.69 -13.48
C ALA A 107 -15.41 18.78 -12.42
N SER A 108 -16.25 18.63 -11.39
CA SER A 108 -16.22 19.52 -10.23
C SER A 108 -14.84 19.51 -9.56
N GLY A 109 -14.36 20.66 -9.09
CA GLY A 109 -13.04 20.78 -8.46
C GLY A 109 -11.87 20.83 -9.44
N PHE A 110 -12.14 20.86 -10.75
CA PHE A 110 -11.13 21.02 -11.81
C PHE A 110 -11.58 22.09 -12.79
N ASP A 111 -10.64 22.90 -13.27
CA ASP A 111 -10.89 23.96 -14.23
C ASP A 111 -10.74 23.44 -15.66
N GLY A 112 -11.75 23.68 -16.48
CA GLY A 112 -11.73 23.34 -17.90
C GLY A 112 -11.71 21.83 -18.18
N THR A 113 -11.10 21.48 -19.30
CA THR A 113 -10.93 20.10 -19.74
C THR A 113 -9.50 19.62 -19.50
N PRO A 114 -9.28 18.36 -19.12
CA PRO A 114 -7.93 17.83 -18.97
C PRO A 114 -7.24 17.71 -20.34
N ASP A 115 -5.92 17.62 -20.31
CA ASP A 115 -5.08 17.46 -21.50
C ASP A 115 -4.63 16.02 -21.67
N GLY A 116 -4.31 15.66 -22.92
CA GLY A 116 -3.77 14.37 -23.28
C GLY A 116 -4.72 13.21 -22.97
N PRO A 117 -4.19 12.02 -22.62
CA PRO A 117 -4.99 10.82 -22.40
C PRO A 117 -6.02 10.89 -21.26
N PHE A 118 -5.92 11.88 -20.36
CA PHE A 118 -6.96 12.10 -19.33
C PHE A 118 -8.24 12.72 -19.91
N ASN A 119 -8.19 13.26 -21.12
CA ASN A 119 -9.36 13.75 -21.82
C ASN A 119 -10.14 12.60 -22.46
N SER A 120 -11.39 12.41 -22.07
CA SER A 120 -12.22 11.31 -22.61
C SER A 120 -12.61 11.50 -24.09
N ARG A 121 -12.18 12.60 -24.74
CA ARG A 121 -12.28 12.79 -26.19
C ARG A 121 -10.97 12.57 -26.94
N ALA A 122 -9.88 12.37 -26.22
CA ALA A 122 -8.60 11.97 -26.78
C ALA A 122 -8.50 10.43 -26.85
N ASP A 123 -7.36 9.95 -27.32
CA ASP A 123 -6.99 8.53 -27.19
C ASP A 123 -6.75 8.21 -25.72
N SER A 124 -7.34 7.10 -25.23
CA SER A 124 -7.19 6.63 -23.85
C SER A 124 -5.93 5.80 -23.63
N ASP A 125 -5.23 5.46 -24.72
CA ASP A 125 -3.95 4.77 -24.67
C ASP A 125 -2.84 5.75 -24.31
N TRP A 126 -2.35 5.68 -23.07
CA TRP A 126 -1.23 6.50 -22.61
C TRP A 126 0.09 5.75 -22.77
N THR A 127 0.99 6.30 -23.59
CA THR A 127 2.25 5.69 -24.01
C THR A 127 3.47 6.56 -23.71
N ALA A 128 4.66 5.98 -23.83
CA ALA A 128 5.91 6.68 -23.53
C ALA A 128 6.14 7.92 -24.41
N GLY A 129 6.44 9.04 -23.77
CA GLY A 129 6.63 10.37 -24.36
C GLY A 129 5.39 11.27 -24.30
N GLU A 130 4.22 10.72 -23.93
CA GLU A 130 2.98 11.48 -23.81
C GLU A 130 2.77 12.04 -22.41
N ARG A 131 2.04 13.17 -22.35
CA ARG A 131 1.71 13.89 -21.13
C ARG A 131 0.21 13.94 -20.93
N ALA A 132 -0.22 13.80 -19.67
CA ALA A 132 -1.58 14.00 -19.24
C ALA A 132 -1.62 15.08 -18.15
N ALA A 133 -2.59 15.99 -18.22
CA ALA A 133 -2.63 17.13 -17.29
C ALA A 133 -4.05 17.44 -16.79
N VAL A 134 -4.11 17.97 -15.57
CA VAL A 134 -5.32 18.53 -14.97
C VAL A 134 -5.04 19.90 -14.35
N SER A 135 -6.01 20.80 -14.43
CA SER A 135 -5.98 22.09 -13.70
C SER A 135 -6.89 22.00 -12.47
N VAL A 136 -6.33 22.14 -11.27
CA VAL A 136 -7.09 22.07 -10.02
C VAL A 136 -7.78 23.41 -9.78
N ALA A 137 -9.11 23.38 -9.64
CA ALA A 137 -9.86 24.60 -9.40
C ALA A 137 -9.71 25.09 -7.95
N ALA A 138 -9.78 26.40 -7.73
CA ALA A 138 -9.83 27.01 -6.40
C ALA A 138 -11.06 26.57 -5.56
N THR A 139 -12.05 25.94 -6.19
CA THR A 139 -13.21 25.33 -5.53
C THR A 139 -12.92 23.97 -4.90
N ASN A 140 -11.77 23.37 -5.20
CA ASN A 140 -11.31 22.15 -4.54
C ASN A 140 -10.62 22.49 -3.21
N THR A 141 -10.39 21.49 -2.37
CA THR A 141 -9.73 21.69 -1.07
C THR A 141 -8.87 20.48 -0.73
N PRO A 142 -7.60 20.66 -0.33
CA PRO A 142 -6.85 21.93 -0.29
C PRO A 142 -6.69 22.60 -1.67
N THR A 143 -6.47 23.92 -1.68
CA THR A 143 -6.03 24.63 -2.89
C THR A 143 -4.59 24.26 -3.21
N LEU A 144 -4.21 24.38 -4.49
CA LEU A 144 -2.85 24.19 -4.96
C LEU A 144 -2.19 25.56 -5.18
N GLY A 145 -0.97 25.74 -4.69
CA GLY A 145 -0.17 26.93 -4.93
C GLY A 145 1.34 26.66 -4.94
N PRO A 146 2.15 27.70 -5.24
CA PRO A 146 3.60 27.58 -5.27
C PRO A 146 4.19 27.13 -3.93
N GLY A 147 5.18 26.24 -3.97
CA GLY A 147 5.85 25.70 -2.80
C GLY A 147 5.11 24.57 -2.08
N ASP A 148 3.91 24.21 -2.52
CA ASP A 148 3.19 23.06 -1.96
C ASP A 148 3.85 21.73 -2.34
N SER A 149 3.92 20.79 -1.39
CA SER A 149 4.26 19.38 -1.71
C SER A 149 3.02 18.73 -2.32
N VAL A 150 3.17 18.14 -3.51
CA VAL A 150 2.09 17.45 -4.22
C VAL A 150 2.48 16.01 -4.45
N SER A 151 1.61 15.09 -4.02
CA SER A 151 1.76 13.67 -4.31
C SER A 151 0.62 13.16 -5.19
N VAL A 152 0.99 12.29 -6.13
CA VAL A 152 0.06 11.66 -7.07
C VAL A 152 0.26 10.16 -7.04
N THR A 153 -0.82 9.43 -6.78
CA THR A 153 -0.86 7.97 -6.88
C THR A 153 -1.63 7.57 -8.13
N LEU A 154 -1.02 6.72 -8.95
CA LEU A 154 -1.64 6.10 -10.12
C LEU A 154 -1.95 4.64 -9.82
N ALA A 155 -3.17 4.20 -10.10
CA ALA A 155 -3.57 2.81 -9.91
C ALA A 155 -4.47 2.31 -11.04
N VAL A 156 -4.15 1.15 -11.59
CA VAL A 156 -4.93 0.45 -12.62
C VAL A 156 -5.71 -0.67 -11.97
N ASP A 157 -7.02 -0.73 -12.16
CA ASP A 157 -7.91 -1.70 -11.49
C ASP A 157 -7.73 -1.74 -9.96
N GLY A 158 -7.46 -0.58 -9.36
CA GLY A 158 -7.19 -0.44 -7.92
C GLY A 158 -5.80 -0.89 -7.46
N ARG A 159 -4.94 -1.40 -8.36
CA ARG A 159 -3.54 -1.73 -8.06
C ARG A 159 -2.65 -0.55 -8.35
N ARG A 160 -1.92 -0.08 -7.33
CA ARG A 160 -0.96 1.02 -7.48
C ARG A 160 0.16 0.63 -8.46
N ILE A 161 0.34 1.45 -9.49
CA ILE A 161 1.44 1.33 -10.47
C ILE A 161 2.51 2.41 -10.28
N ALA A 162 2.15 3.56 -9.69
CA ALA A 162 3.09 4.62 -9.37
C ALA A 162 2.67 5.44 -8.13
N ALA A 163 3.66 5.97 -7.43
CA ALA A 163 3.50 7.01 -6.42
C ALA A 163 4.58 8.07 -6.68
N LEU A 164 4.15 9.27 -7.03
CA LEU A 164 4.99 10.39 -7.44
C LEU A 164 4.84 11.51 -6.40
N GLU A 165 5.91 12.26 -6.16
CA GLU A 165 5.88 13.45 -5.31
C GLU A 165 6.82 14.51 -5.88
N THR A 166 6.38 15.76 -5.87
CA THR A 166 7.19 16.92 -6.24
C THR A 166 6.74 18.16 -5.46
N THR A 167 7.49 19.25 -5.58
CA THR A 167 7.09 20.57 -5.06
C THR A 167 6.57 21.42 -6.22
N ALA A 168 5.42 22.05 -6.04
CA ALA A 168 4.87 22.99 -7.01
C ALA A 168 5.80 24.20 -7.18
N THR A 169 6.14 24.52 -8.42
CA THR A 169 6.97 25.69 -8.75
C THR A 169 6.20 26.99 -8.64
#